data_AF-A0A0G4ISQ7-F1
#
_entry.id   AF-A0A0G4ISQ7-F1
#
_cell.length_a   1.000
_cell.length_b   1.000
_cell.length_c   1.000
_cell.angle_alpha   90.00
_cell.angle_beta   90.00
_cell.angle_gamma   90.00
#
_symmetry.space_group_name_H-M   'P 1'
#
loop_
_entity.id
_entity.type
_entity.pdbx_description
1 polymer ?
#
loop_
_entity_poly.entity_id
_entity_poly.type
_entity_poly.pdbx_seq_one_letter_code
_entity_poly.pdbx_strand_id
1 'polypeptide(L)'
;MRRGAAGGTASTDRLTAVARRRSFVFAMGTKTAHVDGATLAVPHAVMAVFFAYAAYVQQNDPDKAFWIGVYGTTFFACVLAIVGVRSWSRAAFALVMLVAATTLTELRLEHGAWDLSPRTELGRESGGLVVVTAWSLIGIAMTHPSPLTVYGLVGTAIAVVASVVVVPKWYLSPGDAIGHCIGVGFAPPPNA
;
A
#
# COMPACT_ATOMS: atom_id res chain seq x y z
N MET A 1 83.73 9.08 -4.47
CA MET A 1 82.48 8.68 -5.17
C MET A 1 81.28 9.05 -4.30
N ARG A 2 80.47 10.03 -4.73
CA ARG A 2 79.22 10.45 -4.08
C ARG A 2 78.03 9.98 -4.95
N ARG A 3 77.15 9.16 -4.40
CA ARG A 3 75.74 8.94 -4.80
C ARG A 3 74.97 8.97 -3.47
N GLY A 4 73.91 9.73 -3.24
CA GLY A 4 72.82 10.15 -4.11
C GLY A 4 71.54 9.45 -3.63
N ALA A 5 70.92 9.96 -2.56
CA ALA A 5 69.67 9.42 -2.00
C ALA A 5 68.65 10.55 -1.82
N ALA A 6 67.83 10.77 -2.84
CA ALA A 6 66.65 11.62 -2.79
C ALA A 6 65.52 10.88 -3.52
N GLY A 7 64.56 10.34 -2.78
CA GLY A 7 63.45 9.58 -3.39
C GLY A 7 62.36 9.10 -2.42
N GLY A 8 62.17 9.75 -1.27
CA GLY A 8 61.28 9.23 -0.21
C GLY A 8 59.95 9.94 -0.01
N THR A 9 59.78 11.20 -0.46
CA THR A 9 58.71 12.05 0.11
C THR A 9 57.44 12.18 -0.74
N ALA A 10 57.47 11.84 -2.02
CA ALA A 10 56.32 12.08 -2.91
C ALA A 10 55.21 11.01 -2.85
N SER A 11 55.50 9.82 -2.30
CA SER A 11 54.56 8.68 -2.28
C SER A 11 53.57 8.76 -1.11
N THR A 12 54.04 9.20 0.05
CA THR A 12 53.25 9.32 1.28
C THR A 12 52.18 10.42 1.20
N ASP A 13 52.48 11.51 0.49
CA ASP A 13 51.56 12.65 0.35
C ASP A 13 50.37 12.35 -0.57
N ARG A 14 50.53 11.45 -1.55
CA ARG A 14 49.41 11.01 -2.40
C ARG A 14 48.45 10.09 -1.65
N LEU A 15 48.96 9.22 -0.79
CA LEU A 15 48.13 8.28 -0.03
C LEU A 15 47.28 9.00 1.03
N THR A 16 47.84 10.01 1.70
CA THR A 16 47.09 10.83 2.67
C THR A 16 46.03 11.72 2.00
N ALA A 17 46.30 12.25 0.80
CA ALA A 17 45.33 13.03 0.05
C ALA A 17 44.13 12.20 -0.46
N VAL A 18 44.37 10.96 -0.91
CA VAL A 18 43.29 10.03 -1.33
C VAL A 18 42.48 9.55 -0.14
N ALA A 19 43.11 9.28 1.00
CA ALA A 19 42.41 8.92 2.23
C ALA A 19 41.50 10.07 2.72
N ARG A 20 41.98 11.32 2.71
CA ARG A 20 41.16 12.49 3.07
C ARG A 20 39.99 12.74 2.11
N ARG A 21 40.16 12.52 0.81
CA ARG A 21 39.04 12.64 -0.16
C ARG A 21 37.96 11.58 0.08
N ARG A 22 38.34 10.36 0.47
CA ARG A 22 37.35 9.31 0.83
C ARG A 22 36.59 9.66 2.11
N SER A 23 37.27 10.20 3.12
CA SER A 23 36.61 10.65 4.35
C SER A 23 35.67 11.84 4.12
N PHE A 24 36.00 12.76 3.21
CA PHE A 24 35.16 13.92 2.94
C PHE A 24 33.92 13.58 2.11
N VAL A 25 34.00 12.62 1.18
CA VAL A 25 32.82 12.10 0.46
C VAL A 25 31.90 11.31 1.41
N PHE A 26 32.45 10.64 2.43
CA PHE A 26 31.65 9.94 3.44
C PHE A 26 31.04 10.88 4.50
N ALA A 27 31.66 12.05 4.75
CA ALA A 27 31.21 13.03 5.73
C ALA A 27 30.25 14.10 5.15
N MET A 28 30.10 14.18 3.82
CA MET A 28 29.15 15.07 3.17
C MET A 28 27.75 14.44 3.13
N GLY A 29 27.13 14.37 4.31
CA GLY A 29 25.72 14.71 4.43
C GLY A 29 24.69 13.72 3.87
N THR A 30 24.72 12.47 4.29
CA THR A 30 23.45 11.82 4.63
C THR A 30 23.15 12.18 6.08
N LYS A 31 22.62 13.38 6.31
CA LYS A 31 21.60 13.48 7.36
C LYS A 31 20.50 12.54 6.87
N THR A 32 20.59 11.27 7.22
CA THR A 32 19.45 10.37 7.22
C THR A 32 18.48 11.07 8.14
N ALA A 33 17.60 11.90 7.57
CA ALA A 33 16.41 12.33 8.23
C ALA A 33 15.87 11.06 8.87
N HIS A 34 15.81 11.04 10.20
CA HIS A 34 15.21 9.94 10.91
C HIS A 34 13.78 9.90 10.36
N VAL A 35 13.54 9.00 9.41
CA VAL A 35 12.26 8.86 8.71
C VAL A 35 11.37 8.20 9.74
N ASP A 36 10.90 9.02 10.67
CA ASP A 36 10.09 8.59 11.79
C ASP A 36 8.81 7.97 11.26
N GLY A 37 8.14 7.22 12.14
CA GLY A 37 6.91 6.50 11.85
C GLY A 37 5.82 7.30 11.11
N ALA A 38 5.90 8.63 11.14
CA ALA A 38 5.07 9.58 10.40
C ALA A 38 5.10 9.42 8.86
N THR A 39 6.14 8.81 8.30
CA THR A 39 6.35 8.84 6.84
C THR A 39 5.38 7.95 6.07
N LEU A 40 4.85 6.90 6.72
CA LEU A 40 3.75 6.09 6.17
C LEU A 40 2.37 6.61 6.56
N ALA A 41 2.27 7.65 7.39
CA ALA A 41 0.97 8.12 7.88
C ALA A 41 0.09 8.63 6.74
N VAL A 42 0.66 9.36 5.78
CA VAL A 42 -0.08 9.89 4.62
C VAL A 42 -0.69 8.78 3.76
N PRO A 43 0.07 7.78 3.24
CA PRO A 43 -0.54 6.71 2.46
C PRO A 43 -1.55 5.89 3.27
N HIS A 44 -1.28 5.64 4.56
CA HIS A 44 -2.27 4.98 5.43
C HIS A 44 -3.53 5.81 5.64
N ALA A 45 -3.45 7.13 5.72
CA ALA A 45 -4.62 8.00 5.86
C ALA A 45 -5.51 7.95 4.62
N VAL A 46 -4.92 8.03 3.42
CA VAL A 46 -5.67 7.89 2.16
C VAL A 46 -6.36 6.53 2.09
N MET A 47 -5.64 5.46 2.42
CA MET A 47 -6.23 4.12 2.40
C MET A 47 -7.20 3.84 3.54
N ALA A 48 -7.07 4.51 4.70
CA ALA A 48 -8.07 4.44 5.75
C ALA A 48 -9.41 5.01 5.25
N VAL A 49 -9.41 6.18 4.60
CA VAL A 49 -10.62 6.75 3.99
C VAL A 49 -11.21 5.80 2.95
N PHE A 50 -10.36 5.21 2.10
CA PHE A 50 -10.78 4.20 1.14
C PHE A 50 -11.46 2.99 1.80
N PHE A 51 -10.85 2.37 2.80
CA PHE A 51 -11.41 1.19 3.47
C PHE A 51 -12.66 1.50 4.28
N ALA A 52 -12.77 2.70 4.86
CA ALA A 52 -14.00 3.16 5.49
C ALA A 52 -15.14 3.31 4.47
N TYR A 53 -14.85 3.90 3.30
CA TYR A 53 -15.82 3.98 2.20
C TYR A 53 -16.19 2.58 1.67
N ALA A 54 -15.20 1.71 1.48
CA ALA A 54 -15.41 0.33 1.07
C ALA A 54 -16.33 -0.38 2.05
N ALA A 55 -16.08 -0.31 3.36
CA ALA A 55 -16.97 -0.88 4.38
C ALA A 55 -18.39 -0.29 4.32
N TYR A 56 -18.52 1.02 4.10
CA TYR A 56 -19.83 1.67 4.00
C TYR A 56 -20.67 1.14 2.83
N VAL A 57 -20.08 0.98 1.63
CA VAL A 57 -20.85 0.52 0.46
C VAL A 57 -21.28 -0.94 0.56
N GLN A 58 -20.67 -1.74 1.43
CA GLN A 58 -21.02 -3.15 1.67
C GLN A 58 -22.34 -3.32 2.43
N GLN A 59 -22.99 -2.25 2.90
CA GLN A 59 -24.30 -2.35 3.53
C GLN A 59 -25.37 -2.96 2.62
N ASN A 60 -25.15 -2.84 1.30
CA ASN A 60 -26.06 -3.35 0.30
C ASN A 60 -25.79 -4.81 -0.07
N ASP A 61 -24.70 -5.40 0.40
CA ASP A 61 -24.28 -6.77 0.07
C ASP A 61 -25.06 -7.83 0.90
N PRO A 62 -25.43 -8.99 0.32
CA PRO A 62 -26.05 -10.09 1.08
C PRO A 62 -25.18 -10.53 2.27
N ASP A 63 -23.85 -10.54 2.11
CA ASP A 63 -22.87 -10.98 3.10
C ASP A 63 -22.15 -9.79 3.77
N LYS A 64 -22.87 -8.68 3.95
CA LYS A 64 -22.35 -7.41 4.50
C LYS A 64 -21.48 -7.56 5.74
N ALA A 65 -21.80 -8.47 6.66
CA ALA A 65 -21.08 -8.61 7.92
C ALA A 65 -19.62 -9.03 7.71
N PHE A 66 -19.40 -9.98 6.78
CA PHE A 66 -18.07 -10.45 6.42
C PHE A 66 -17.27 -9.32 5.77
N TRP A 67 -17.83 -8.68 4.74
CA TRP A 67 -17.15 -7.63 3.98
C TRP A 67 -16.86 -6.37 4.82
N ILE A 68 -17.82 -5.93 5.64
CA ILE A 68 -17.60 -4.85 6.61
C ILE A 68 -16.49 -5.22 7.59
N GLY A 69 -16.44 -6.48 8.04
CA GLY A 69 -15.38 -6.99 8.91
C GLY A 69 -13.99 -6.90 8.27
N VAL A 70 -13.85 -7.36 7.03
CA VAL A 70 -12.58 -7.31 6.29
C VAL A 70 -12.11 -5.86 6.06
N TYR A 71 -12.96 -5.01 5.47
CA TYR A 71 -12.58 -3.63 5.20
C TYR A 71 -12.42 -2.80 6.47
N GLY A 72 -13.30 -2.98 7.45
CA GLY A 72 -13.27 -2.28 8.74
C GLY A 72 -12.02 -2.62 9.55
N THR A 73 -11.59 -3.88 9.57
CA THR A 73 -10.33 -4.28 10.22
C THR A 73 -9.12 -3.66 9.52
N THR A 74 -9.13 -3.61 8.18
CA THR A 74 -8.04 -2.98 7.41
C THR A 74 -8.00 -1.46 7.63
N PHE A 75 -9.16 -0.80 7.72
CA PHE A 75 -9.29 0.59 8.14
C PHE A 75 -8.67 0.81 9.52
N PHE A 76 -9.06 0.00 10.51
CA PHE A 76 -8.55 0.11 11.87
C PHE A 76 -7.02 -0.12 11.93
N ALA A 77 -6.50 -1.07 11.16
CA ALA A 77 -5.06 -1.30 11.04
C ALA A 77 -4.32 -0.07 10.50
N CYS A 78 -4.90 0.63 9.51
CA CYS A 78 -4.36 1.90 9.00
C CYS A 78 -4.39 3.00 10.07
N VAL A 79 -5.49 3.14 10.82
CA VAL A 79 -5.60 4.14 11.91
C VAL A 79 -4.54 3.87 12.99
N LEU A 80 -4.37 2.62 13.41
CA LEU A 80 -3.33 2.24 14.36
C LEU A 80 -1.92 2.54 13.84
N ALA A 81 -1.67 2.37 12.54
CA ALA A 81 -0.40 2.74 11.91
C ALA A 81 -0.15 4.25 12.00
N ILE A 82 -1.17 5.06 11.71
CA ILE A 82 -1.12 6.53 11.75
C ILE A 82 -0.84 7.05 13.16
N VAL A 83 -1.52 6.50 14.18
CA VAL A 83 -1.34 6.92 15.58
C VAL A 83 -0.10 6.31 16.26
N GLY A 84 0.68 5.51 15.53
CA GLY A 84 1.96 4.97 16.00
C GLY A 84 1.88 3.67 16.82
N VAL A 85 0.72 3.01 16.89
CA VAL A 85 0.53 1.74 17.61
C VAL A 85 0.93 0.55 16.72
N ARG A 86 2.24 0.44 16.43
CA ARG A 86 2.77 -0.42 15.35
C ARG A 86 2.54 -1.92 15.55
N SER A 87 2.64 -2.43 16.77
CA SER A 87 2.47 -3.87 17.05
C SER A 87 1.03 -4.33 16.76
N TRP A 88 0.05 -3.58 17.25
CA TRP A 88 -1.37 -3.86 17.01
C TRP A 88 -1.77 -3.62 15.55
N SER A 89 -1.25 -2.57 14.92
CA SER A 89 -1.44 -2.33 13.49
C SER A 89 -0.98 -3.52 12.66
N ARG A 90 0.25 -4.01 12.90
CA ARG A 90 0.81 -5.17 12.21
C ARG A 90 0.03 -6.46 12.49
N ALA A 91 -0.41 -6.67 13.72
CA ALA A 91 -1.23 -7.82 14.07
C ALA A 91 -2.58 -7.79 13.32
N ALA A 92 -3.24 -6.62 13.25
CA ALA A 92 -4.47 -6.45 12.51
C ALA A 92 -4.28 -6.66 11.00
N PHE A 93 -3.21 -6.11 10.41
CA PHE A 93 -2.86 -6.38 9.01
C PHE A 93 -2.57 -7.86 8.76
N ALA A 94 -1.84 -8.54 9.65
CA ALA A 94 -1.54 -9.96 9.49
C ALA A 94 -2.82 -10.82 9.56
N LEU A 95 -3.72 -10.51 10.49
CA LEU A 95 -5.01 -11.19 10.62
C LEU A 95 -5.86 -11.02 9.36
N VAL A 96 -6.06 -9.79 8.91
CA VAL A 96 -6.92 -9.54 7.74
C VAL A 96 -6.29 -10.06 6.44
N MET A 97 -4.95 -10.04 6.33
CA MET A 97 -4.25 -10.66 5.21
C MET A 97 -4.48 -12.17 5.17
N LEU A 98 -4.45 -12.84 6.33
CA LEU A 98 -4.74 -14.27 6.41
C LEU A 98 -6.16 -14.57 5.94
N VAL A 99 -7.15 -13.85 6.50
CA VAL A 99 -8.56 -14.00 6.12
C VAL A 99 -8.75 -13.73 4.62
N ALA A 100 -8.19 -12.65 4.09
CA ALA A 100 -8.33 -12.29 2.69
C ALA A 100 -7.67 -13.34 1.76
N ALA A 101 -6.50 -13.85 2.13
CA ALA A 101 -5.81 -14.87 1.35
C ALA A 101 -6.55 -16.21 1.38
N THR A 102 -7.12 -16.61 2.52
CA THR A 102 -7.93 -17.84 2.61
C THR A 102 -9.19 -17.71 1.78
N THR A 103 -9.91 -16.60 1.87
CA THR A 103 -11.13 -16.37 1.08
C THR A 103 -10.84 -16.31 -0.42
N LEU A 104 -9.77 -15.63 -0.86
CA LEU A 104 -9.33 -15.66 -2.27
C LEU A 104 -9.05 -17.08 -2.75
N THR A 105 -8.47 -17.92 -1.89
CA THR A 105 -8.17 -19.31 -2.22
C THR A 105 -9.45 -20.13 -2.34
N GLU A 106 -10.39 -19.98 -1.41
CA GLU A 106 -11.70 -20.63 -1.44
C GLU A 106 -12.47 -20.26 -2.71
N LEU A 107 -12.60 -18.96 -3.01
CA LEU A 107 -13.27 -18.48 -4.22
C LEU A 107 -12.66 -19.07 -5.50
N ARG A 108 -11.33 -19.18 -5.56
CA ARG A 108 -10.59 -19.84 -6.66
C ARG A 108 -10.90 -21.33 -6.74
N LEU A 109 -10.98 -22.02 -5.61
CA LEU A 109 -11.27 -23.46 -5.61
C LEU A 109 -12.72 -23.74 -6.05
N GLU A 110 -13.67 -22.91 -5.62
CA GLU A 110 -15.09 -23.08 -5.93
C GLU A 110 -15.44 -22.70 -7.38
N HIS A 111 -14.95 -21.56 -7.86
CA HIS A 111 -15.39 -20.96 -9.13
C HIS A 111 -14.46 -21.27 -10.30
N GLY A 112 -13.37 -22.00 -10.06
CA GLY A 112 -12.33 -22.14 -11.07
C GLY A 112 -11.62 -20.80 -11.24
N ALA A 113 -11.61 -20.19 -12.42
CA ALA A 113 -10.72 -19.05 -12.75
C ALA A 113 -10.78 -17.88 -11.75
N TRP A 114 -9.65 -17.18 -11.55
CA TRP A 114 -9.67 -15.88 -10.87
C TRP A 114 -10.46 -14.92 -11.73
N ASP A 115 -11.64 -14.53 -11.26
CA ASP A 115 -12.38 -13.43 -11.84
C ASP A 115 -11.89 -12.13 -11.20
N LEU A 116 -11.43 -11.20 -12.01
CA LEU A 116 -11.09 -9.83 -11.61
C LEU A 116 -11.85 -8.82 -12.47
N SER A 117 -12.87 -9.27 -13.20
CA SER A 117 -13.74 -8.41 -13.97
C SER A 117 -14.56 -7.54 -13.02
N PRO A 118 -14.50 -6.21 -13.12
CA PRO A 118 -15.33 -5.35 -12.28
C PRO A 118 -16.83 -5.46 -12.61
N ARG A 119 -17.18 -6.10 -13.74
CA ARG A 119 -18.58 -6.28 -14.18
C ARG A 119 -19.31 -7.39 -13.43
N THR A 120 -18.57 -8.36 -12.89
CA THR A 120 -19.14 -9.44 -12.10
C THR A 120 -19.03 -9.11 -10.62
N GLU A 121 -19.96 -9.63 -9.82
CA GLU A 121 -19.91 -9.51 -8.37
C GLU A 121 -18.65 -10.16 -7.80
N LEU A 122 -18.42 -11.43 -8.16
CA LEU A 122 -17.23 -12.18 -7.79
C LEU A 122 -15.92 -11.46 -8.15
N GLY A 123 -15.86 -10.80 -9.31
CA GLY A 123 -14.67 -10.07 -9.72
C GLY A 123 -14.42 -8.79 -8.92
N ARG A 124 -15.49 -8.11 -8.47
CA ARG A 124 -15.38 -6.96 -7.55
C ARG A 124 -14.92 -7.40 -6.15
N GLU A 125 -15.49 -8.48 -5.63
CA GLU A 125 -15.10 -9.07 -4.35
C GLU A 125 -13.63 -9.52 -4.34
N SER A 126 -13.24 -10.27 -5.38
CA SER A 126 -11.85 -10.73 -5.58
C SER A 126 -10.89 -9.55 -5.72
N GLY A 127 -11.27 -8.52 -6.49
CA GLY A 127 -10.49 -7.28 -6.60
C GLY A 127 -10.32 -6.56 -5.26
N GLY A 128 -11.37 -6.49 -4.45
CA GLY A 128 -11.33 -5.91 -3.11
C GLY A 128 -10.37 -6.67 -2.18
N LEU A 129 -10.43 -8.00 -2.18
CA LEU A 129 -9.53 -8.86 -1.39
C LEU A 129 -8.07 -8.73 -1.85
N VAL A 130 -7.81 -8.57 -3.15
CA VAL A 130 -6.46 -8.30 -3.67
C VAL A 130 -5.93 -6.97 -3.12
N VAL A 131 -6.73 -5.92 -3.10
CA VAL A 131 -6.34 -4.62 -2.53
C VAL A 131 -6.05 -4.73 -1.03
N VAL A 132 -6.92 -5.41 -0.27
CA VAL A 132 -6.72 -5.65 1.17
C VAL A 132 -5.43 -6.42 1.42
N THR A 133 -5.19 -7.49 0.68
CA THR A 133 -3.99 -8.34 0.82
C THR A 133 -2.72 -7.55 0.50
N ALA A 134 -2.71 -6.85 -0.63
CA ALA A 134 -1.56 -6.06 -1.06
C ALA A 134 -1.22 -4.94 -0.07
N TRP A 135 -2.25 -4.22 0.41
CA TRP A 135 -2.04 -3.14 1.36
C TRP A 135 -1.62 -3.64 2.75
N SER A 136 -2.17 -4.78 3.18
CA SER A 136 -1.77 -5.40 4.45
C SER A 136 -0.32 -5.86 4.41
N LEU A 137 0.12 -6.44 3.29
CA LEU A 137 1.52 -6.82 3.09
C LEU A 137 2.45 -5.59 3.17
N ILE A 138 2.08 -4.47 2.56
CA ILE A 138 2.79 -3.19 2.66
C ILE A 138 2.87 -2.75 4.13
N GLY A 139 1.74 -2.74 4.85
CA GLY A 139 1.67 -2.33 6.26
C GLY A 139 2.48 -3.23 7.21
N ILE A 140 2.62 -4.52 6.89
CA ILE A 140 3.45 -5.46 7.63
C ILE A 140 4.93 -5.26 7.30
N ALA A 141 5.29 -5.26 6.02
CA ALA A 141 6.68 -5.38 5.58
C ALA A 141 7.45 -4.06 5.66
N MET A 142 6.80 -2.90 5.50
CA MET A 142 7.49 -1.63 5.33
C MET A 142 7.68 -0.90 6.65
N THR A 143 8.91 -0.90 7.15
CA THR A 143 9.30 -0.18 8.39
C THR A 143 10.03 1.13 8.13
N HIS A 144 10.88 1.16 7.10
CA HIS A 144 11.75 2.28 6.77
C HIS A 144 11.70 2.59 5.26
N PRO A 145 10.58 3.12 4.74
CA PRO A 145 10.47 3.43 3.33
C PRO A 145 11.37 4.61 2.95
N SER A 146 11.97 4.57 1.76
CA SER A 146 12.60 5.75 1.18
C SER A 146 11.56 6.81 0.82
N PRO A 147 11.91 8.11 0.70
CA PRO A 147 10.96 9.13 0.26
C PRO A 147 10.30 8.81 -1.09
N LEU A 148 11.08 8.29 -2.06
CA LEU A 148 10.56 7.86 -3.36
C LEU A 148 9.49 6.76 -3.21
N THR A 149 9.75 5.81 -2.31
CA THR A 149 8.80 4.75 -2.00
C THR A 149 7.50 5.32 -1.43
N VAL A 150 7.57 6.30 -0.54
CA VAL A 150 6.37 6.94 0.04
C VAL A 150 5.57 7.69 -1.04
N TYR A 151 6.22 8.43 -1.93
CA TYR A 151 5.52 9.06 -3.06
C TYR A 151 4.83 8.02 -3.94
N GLY A 152 5.49 6.90 -4.21
CA GLY A 152 4.89 5.76 -4.91
C GLY A 152 3.66 5.22 -4.19
N LEU A 153 3.73 5.00 -2.88
CA LEU A 153 2.61 4.51 -2.08
C LEU A 153 1.42 5.48 -2.05
N VAL A 154 1.67 6.78 -1.94
CA VAL A 154 0.63 7.81 -2.00
C VAL A 154 -0.01 7.81 -3.40
N GLY A 155 0.80 7.76 -4.46
CA GLY A 155 0.30 7.67 -5.83
C GLY A 155 -0.55 6.43 -6.06
N THR A 156 -0.11 5.26 -5.57
CA THR A 156 -0.88 4.02 -5.61
C THR A 156 -2.19 4.13 -4.84
N ALA A 157 -2.17 4.70 -3.63
CA ALA A 157 -3.39 4.89 -2.82
C ALA A 157 -4.41 5.80 -3.52
N ILE A 158 -3.94 6.90 -4.12
CA ILE A 158 -4.80 7.81 -4.91
C ILE A 158 -5.34 7.09 -6.14
N ALA A 159 -4.53 6.29 -6.84
CA ALA A 159 -4.98 5.54 -8.00
C ALA A 159 -6.08 4.52 -7.64
N VAL A 160 -5.95 3.84 -6.49
CA VAL A 160 -6.97 2.93 -5.96
C VAL A 160 -8.26 3.66 -5.62
N VAL A 161 -8.18 4.83 -4.96
CA VAL A 161 -9.37 5.64 -4.67
C VAL A 161 -10.03 6.12 -5.97
N ALA A 162 -9.23 6.60 -6.92
CA ALA A 162 -9.73 7.09 -8.21
C ALA A 162 -10.40 5.98 -9.02
N SER A 163 -9.89 4.74 -8.97
CA SER A 163 -10.47 3.62 -9.72
C SER A 163 -11.90 3.30 -9.27
N VAL A 164 -12.22 3.46 -7.99
CA VAL A 164 -13.59 3.25 -7.45
C VAL A 164 -14.58 4.30 -7.94
N VAL A 165 -14.14 5.45 -8.43
CA VAL A 165 -15.01 6.44 -9.07
C VAL A 165 -15.04 6.23 -10.58
N VAL A 166 -13.88 5.97 -11.19
CA VAL A 166 -13.74 5.87 -12.65
C VAL A 166 -14.37 4.58 -13.19
N VAL A 167 -14.10 3.43 -12.58
CA VAL A 167 -14.57 2.13 -13.08
C VAL A 167 -16.09 2.05 -13.07
N PRO A 168 -16.81 2.37 -11.98
CA PRO A 168 -18.28 2.34 -12.02
C PRO A 168 -18.84 3.31 -13.05
N LYS A 169 -18.33 4.54 -13.12
CA LYS A 169 -18.90 5.57 -13.98
C LYS A 169 -18.72 5.29 -15.48
N TRP A 170 -17.61 4.69 -15.88
CA TRP A 170 -17.22 4.58 -17.29
C TRP A 170 -17.18 3.15 -17.83
N TYR A 171 -17.14 2.15 -16.95
CA TYR A 171 -16.96 0.75 -17.36
C TYR A 171 -18.11 -0.16 -16.96
N LEU A 172 -18.93 0.24 -15.98
CA LEU A 172 -20.09 -0.51 -15.54
C LEU A 172 -21.37 0.08 -16.13
N SER A 173 -22.23 -0.79 -16.62
CA SER A 173 -23.60 -0.46 -16.99
C SER A 173 -24.56 -0.76 -15.82
N PRO A 174 -25.79 -0.23 -15.84
CA PRO A 174 -26.80 -0.60 -14.84
C PRO A 174 -27.08 -2.11 -14.76
N GLY A 175 -26.85 -2.87 -15.83
CA GLY A 175 -26.98 -4.33 -15.83
C GLY A 175 -25.82 -5.08 -15.13
N ASP A 176 -24.67 -4.42 -14.97
CA ASP A 176 -23.50 -4.98 -14.27
C ASP A 176 -23.55 -4.74 -12.74
N ALA A 177 -24.33 -3.73 -12.32
CA ALA A 177 -24.65 -3.44 -10.94
C ALA A 177 -25.94 -4.16 -10.55
N ILE A 178 -25.83 -5.43 -10.11
CA ILE A 178 -26.95 -6.17 -9.54
C ILE A 178 -27.58 -5.31 -8.43
N GLY A 179 -28.90 -5.33 -8.25
CA GLY A 179 -29.68 -4.35 -7.47
C GLY A 179 -29.23 -4.04 -6.03
N HIS A 180 -28.28 -4.81 -5.50
CA HIS A 180 -27.54 -4.60 -4.24
C HIS A 180 -26.26 -3.75 -4.40
N CYS A 181 -25.99 -3.15 -5.56
CA CYS A 181 -24.90 -2.19 -5.79
C CYS A 181 -25.42 -0.76 -6.05
N ILE A 182 -26.73 -0.52 -5.86
CA ILE A 182 -27.36 0.78 -6.04
C ILE A 182 -26.82 1.74 -4.97
N GLY A 183 -26.17 2.82 -5.39
CA GLY A 183 -25.55 3.81 -4.50
C GLY A 183 -24.11 4.19 -4.88
N VAL A 184 -23.41 3.38 -5.67
CA VAL A 184 -22.04 3.66 -6.15
C VAL A 184 -22.05 4.50 -7.43
N GLY A 185 -22.85 5.57 -7.45
CA GLY A 185 -22.94 6.50 -8.59
C GLY A 185 -23.96 6.14 -9.67
N PHE A 186 -24.76 5.08 -9.48
CA PHE A 186 -25.92 4.78 -10.32
C PHE A 186 -27.19 5.33 -9.68
N ALA A 187 -27.94 6.13 -10.44
CA ALA A 187 -29.31 6.46 -10.06
C ALA A 187 -30.16 5.18 -10.08
N PRO A 188 -31.10 5.01 -9.15
CA PRO A 188 -32.08 3.94 -9.27
C PRO A 188 -32.80 4.05 -10.62
N PRO A 189 -33.21 2.92 -11.24
CA PRO A 189 -34.01 2.97 -12.44
C PRO A 189 -35.23 3.87 -12.20
N PRO A 190 -35.65 4.71 -13.16
CA PRO A 190 -36.77 5.65 -12.99
C PRO A 190 -38.10 4.95 -12.64
N ASN A 191 -38.15 3.63 -12.67
CA ASN A 191 -39.35 2.80 -12.50
C ASN A 191 -39.18 1.67 -11.47
N ALA A 192 -38.11 1.71 -10.64
CA ALA A 192 -37.86 0.72 -9.58
C ALA A 192 -38.55 1.09 -8.26
#